data_AF-A0A2N5YXS1-F1
#
_entry.id   AF-A0A2N5YXS1-F1
#
_cell.length_a   1.000
_cell.length_b   1.000
_cell.length_c   1.000
_cell.angle_alpha   90.00
_cell.angle_beta   90.00
_cell.angle_gamma   90.00
#
_symmetry.space_group_name_H-M   'P 1'
#
loop_
_entity.id
_entity.type
_entity.pdbx_description
1 polymer ?
#
loop_
_entity_poly.entity_id
_entity_poly.type
_entity_poly.pdbx_seq_one_letter_code
_entity_poly.pdbx_strand_id
1 'polypeptide(L)'
;TSEDSEPWHIYTDLGYYSVELIAESQNCGADTLLIDSIIHVLNPSFISTIGNQDISIFPNPVKDKLYINFNKNLNNPMLLNIYDLNGKIIAQKDILSVAPGILELTFNRNKTQKGTYILRIQNTEETIFETKFILN
;
A
#
# COMPACT_ATOMS: atom_id res chain seq x y z
N THR A 1 -17.07 30.37 4.00
CA THR A 1 -18.54 30.30 4.02
C THR A 1 -19.04 30.39 2.59
N SER A 2 -20.00 29.56 2.21
CA SER A 2 -20.59 29.53 0.87
C SER A 2 -22.08 29.80 0.98
N GLU A 3 -22.63 30.56 0.02
CA GLU A 3 -24.08 30.84 -0.09
C GLU A 3 -24.76 29.92 -1.13
N ASP A 4 -24.01 28.97 -1.71
CA ASP A 4 -24.52 28.02 -2.69
C ASP A 4 -25.39 26.94 -2.02
N SER A 5 -26.43 26.47 -2.72
CA SER A 5 -27.32 25.42 -2.22
C SER A 5 -26.62 24.06 -2.07
N GLU A 6 -25.54 23.84 -2.84
CA GLU A 6 -24.68 22.66 -2.77
C GLU A 6 -23.20 23.07 -2.70
N PRO A 7 -22.72 23.52 -1.53
CA PRO A 7 -21.35 24.01 -1.39
C PRO A 7 -20.36 22.85 -1.47
N TRP A 8 -19.30 23.02 -2.26
CA TRP A 8 -18.17 22.09 -2.29
C TRP A 8 -16.99 22.67 -1.50
N HIS A 9 -16.22 21.79 -0.87
CA HIS A 9 -15.01 22.14 -0.15
C HIS A 9 -13.91 21.10 -0.41
N ILE A 10 -12.66 21.55 -0.47
CA ILE A 10 -11.50 20.68 -0.63
C ILE A 10 -10.69 20.72 0.66
N TYR A 11 -10.56 19.57 1.30
CA TYR A 11 -9.72 19.39 2.48
C TYR A 11 -8.32 18.95 2.04
N THR A 12 -7.31 19.80 2.27
CA THR A 12 -5.94 19.53 1.82
C THR A 12 -5.06 18.88 2.89
N ASP A 13 -5.42 19.04 4.16
CA ASP A 13 -4.62 18.56 5.29
C ASP A 13 -5.24 17.30 5.90
N LEU A 14 -4.42 16.58 6.66
CA LEU A 14 -4.83 15.32 7.29
C LEU A 14 -5.56 15.59 8.60
N GLY A 15 -6.56 14.76 8.88
CA GLY A 15 -7.23 14.77 10.18
C GLY A 15 -8.75 14.74 10.09
N TYR A 16 -9.37 15.09 11.22
CA TYR A 16 -10.81 15.13 11.36
C TYR A 16 -11.32 16.55 11.19
N TYR A 17 -12.39 16.71 10.42
CA TYR A 17 -13.07 17.98 10.21
C TYR A 17 -14.52 17.88 10.67
N SER A 18 -14.93 18.86 11.48
CA SER A 18 -16.33 19.10 11.81
C SER A 18 -16.97 19.94 10.70
N VAL A 19 -18.24 19.67 10.41
CA VAL A 19 -19.02 20.42 9.42
C VAL A 19 -20.12 21.18 10.14
N GLU A 20 -20.21 22.48 9.85
CA GLU A 20 -21.27 23.37 10.32
C GLU A 20 -22.13 23.80 9.13
N LEU A 21 -23.43 23.56 9.23
CA LEU A 21 -24.45 24.03 8.29
C LEU A 21 -25.28 25.10 8.99
N ILE A 22 -25.36 26.28 8.37
CA ILE A 22 -26.25 27.36 8.82
C ILE A 22 -27.31 27.54 7.73
N ALA A 23 -28.58 27.32 8.08
CA ALA A 23 -29.72 27.51 7.19
C ALA A 23 -30.54 28.70 7.68
N GLU A 24 -30.69 29.73 6.84
CA GLU A 24 -31.43 30.94 7.20
C GLU A 24 -32.73 31.08 6.38
N SER A 25 -33.81 31.45 7.07
CA SER A 25 -35.08 31.83 6.44
C SER A 25 -35.47 33.24 6.88
N GLN A 26 -35.95 34.06 5.93
CA GLN A 26 -36.37 35.44 6.18
C GLN A 26 -37.38 35.59 7.33
N ASN A 27 -38.15 34.53 7.62
CA ASN A 27 -39.23 34.57 8.61
C ASN A 27 -38.91 33.84 9.92
N CYS A 28 -37.83 33.05 10.00
CA CYS A 28 -37.55 32.20 11.16
C CYS A 28 -36.12 32.31 11.71
N GLY A 29 -35.29 33.19 11.14
CA GLY A 29 -33.89 33.33 11.54
C GLY A 29 -33.02 32.19 11.01
N ALA A 30 -31.78 32.13 11.52
CA ALA A 30 -30.83 31.09 11.19
C ALA A 30 -30.93 29.89 12.15
N ASP A 31 -30.89 28.69 11.61
CA ASP A 31 -30.71 27.43 12.32
C ASP A 31 -29.32 26.87 12.02
N THR A 32 -28.67 26.30 13.03
CA THR A 32 -27.28 25.83 12.94
C THR A 32 -27.21 24.35 13.32
N LEU A 33 -26.70 23.54 12.40
CA LEU A 33 -26.35 22.15 12.62
C LEU A 33 -24.84 21.99 12.61
N LEU A 34 -24.27 21.51 13.72
CA LEU A 34 -22.86 21.16 13.83
C LEU A 34 -22.73 19.65 13.97
N ILE A 35 -21.94 19.05 13.08
CA ILE A 35 -21.61 17.62 13.13
C ILE A 35 -20.10 17.48 13.33
N ASP A 36 -19.73 16.95 14.47
CA ASP A 36 -18.33 16.81 14.85
C ASP A 36 -17.63 15.65 14.15
N SER A 37 -16.42 15.93 13.65
CA SER A 37 -15.49 14.91 13.13
C SER A 37 -16.07 13.96 12.06
N ILE A 38 -17.05 14.43 11.27
CA ILE A 38 -17.73 13.60 10.25
C ILE A 38 -16.85 13.31 9.03
N ILE A 39 -15.85 14.16 8.75
CA ILE A 39 -14.90 13.95 7.65
C ILE A 39 -13.56 13.54 8.23
N HIS A 40 -13.03 12.41 7.76
CA HIS A 40 -11.70 11.94 8.09
C HIS A 40 -10.84 11.91 6.83
N VAL A 41 -9.92 12.88 6.72
CA VAL A 41 -8.93 12.94 5.64
C VAL A 41 -7.71 12.14 6.06
N LEU A 42 -7.58 10.97 5.44
CA LEU A 42 -6.44 10.10 5.64
C LEU A 42 -5.26 10.59 4.81
N ASN A 43 -4.05 10.36 5.31
CA ASN A 43 -2.86 10.46 4.48
C ASN A 43 -3.07 9.50 3.31
N PRO A 44 -2.98 9.94 2.05
CA PRO A 44 -2.79 8.99 0.98
C PRO A 44 -1.47 8.29 1.28
N SER A 45 -1.53 7.10 1.87
CA SER A 45 -0.41 6.20 1.82
C SER A 45 -0.10 6.07 0.35
N PHE A 46 1.09 6.52 -0.03
CA PHE A 46 1.63 6.23 -1.34
C PHE A 46 1.33 4.76 -1.59
N ILE A 47 0.84 4.39 -2.76
CA ILE A 47 0.91 3.00 -3.23
C ILE A 47 2.40 2.74 -3.58
N SER A 48 3.29 2.96 -2.61
CA SER A 48 4.44 2.11 -2.38
C SER A 48 3.89 0.97 -1.53
N THR A 49 3.34 -0.02 -2.21
CA THR A 49 3.53 -1.44 -1.91
C THR A 49 4.21 -1.65 -0.54
N ILE A 50 3.42 -1.88 0.54
CA ILE A 50 3.82 -1.92 1.96
C ILE A 50 5.34 -1.87 2.15
N GLY A 51 5.87 -0.64 2.10
CA GLY A 51 7.30 -0.36 2.03
C GLY A 51 7.87 -0.42 3.43
N ASN A 52 7.96 -1.61 3.98
CA ASN A 52 8.65 -1.82 5.23
C ASN A 52 10.14 -1.46 5.01
N GLN A 53 10.69 -0.48 5.75
CA GLN A 53 12.14 -0.15 5.70
C GLN A 53 13.03 -1.37 6.00
N ASP A 54 12.43 -2.42 6.57
CA ASP A 54 13.09 -3.68 6.86
C ASP A 54 13.30 -4.59 5.66
N ILE A 55 12.59 -4.38 4.53
CA ILE A 55 12.69 -5.25 3.36
C ILE A 55 12.88 -4.40 2.11
N SER A 56 13.90 -4.74 1.33
CA SER A 56 14.20 -4.06 0.06
C SER A 56 14.55 -5.08 -1.01
N ILE A 57 14.33 -4.73 -2.27
CA ILE A 57 14.65 -5.61 -3.39
C ILE A 57 15.52 -4.93 -4.44
N PHE A 58 16.42 -5.68 -5.07
CA PHE A 58 17.29 -5.20 -6.14
C PHE A 58 17.86 -6.35 -6.98
N PRO A 59 18.33 -6.10 -8.21
CA PRO A 59 18.14 -4.88 -8.98
C PRO A 59 16.72 -4.80 -9.55
N ASN A 60 16.22 -3.58 -9.79
CA ASN A 60 15.07 -3.36 -10.64
C ASN A 60 15.50 -2.42 -11.77
N PRO A 61 15.52 -2.86 -13.05
CA PRO A 61 15.06 -4.16 -13.57
C PRO A 61 15.93 -5.38 -13.21
N VAL A 62 15.30 -6.53 -13.06
CA VAL A 62 15.90 -7.86 -12.85
C VAL A 62 16.26 -8.47 -14.19
N LYS A 63 17.45 -9.08 -14.31
CA LYS A 63 17.81 -9.95 -15.45
C LYS A 63 17.54 -11.43 -15.13
N ASP A 64 18.38 -11.99 -14.26
CA ASP A 64 18.36 -13.41 -13.92
C ASP A 64 18.17 -13.66 -12.43
N LYS A 65 18.63 -12.72 -11.59
CA LYS A 65 18.66 -12.83 -10.14
C LYS A 65 18.03 -11.61 -9.49
N LEU A 66 17.12 -11.85 -8.57
CA LEU A 66 16.53 -10.86 -7.67
C LEU A 66 17.05 -11.11 -6.26
N TYR A 67 17.53 -10.05 -5.63
CA TYR A 67 17.97 -10.03 -4.25
C TYR A 67 16.90 -9.37 -3.39
N ILE A 68 16.61 -9.98 -2.26
CA ILE A 68 15.70 -9.47 -1.23
C ILE A 68 16.55 -9.30 0.02
N ASN A 69 16.75 -8.06 0.43
CA ASN A 69 17.51 -7.72 1.62
C ASN A 69 16.56 -7.48 2.79
N PHE A 70 16.81 -8.20 3.87
CA PHE A 70 16.12 -8.09 5.16
C PHE A 70 17.03 -7.34 6.14
N ASN A 71 16.59 -6.22 6.68
CA ASN A 71 17.37 -5.40 7.63
C ASN A 71 17.12 -5.77 9.10
N LYS A 72 16.11 -6.61 9.39
CA LYS A 72 15.80 -7.09 10.75
C LYS A 72 15.52 -8.59 10.77
N ASN A 73 15.52 -9.16 11.98
CA ASN A 73 15.02 -10.51 12.19
C ASN A 73 13.49 -10.56 12.03
N LEU A 74 13.00 -11.51 11.24
CA LEU A 74 11.58 -11.86 11.16
C LEU A 74 11.42 -13.30 11.67
N ASN A 75 10.81 -13.45 12.83
CA ASN A 75 10.77 -14.74 13.55
C ASN A 75 9.47 -15.53 13.32
N ASN A 76 8.51 -14.95 12.60
CA ASN A 76 7.22 -15.58 12.34
C ASN A 76 7.26 -16.26 10.96
N PRO A 77 6.59 -17.41 10.79
CA PRO A 77 6.42 -18.04 9.49
C PRO A 77 5.75 -17.09 8.49
N MET A 78 6.30 -17.03 7.29
CA MET A 78 5.85 -16.18 6.19
C MET A 78 5.83 -16.96 4.89
N LEU A 79 4.99 -16.52 3.97
CA LEU A 79 4.91 -16.99 2.61
C LEU A 79 5.37 -15.90 1.66
N LEU A 80 6.40 -16.20 0.87
CA LEU A 80 6.82 -15.39 -0.26
C LEU A 80 6.17 -15.91 -1.53
N ASN A 81 5.50 -15.02 -2.25
CA ASN A 81 4.89 -15.29 -3.55
C ASN A 81 5.39 -14.30 -4.60
N ILE A 82 5.56 -14.78 -5.83
CA ILE A 82 5.76 -13.93 -7.00
C ILE A 82 4.62 -14.21 -7.97
N TYR A 83 3.93 -13.14 -8.38
CA TYR A 83 2.81 -13.19 -9.31
C TYR A 83 3.13 -12.45 -10.60
N ASP A 84 2.59 -12.92 -11.72
CA ASP A 84 2.43 -12.06 -12.91
C ASP A 84 1.26 -11.08 -12.72
N LEU A 85 1.07 -10.16 -13.68
CA LEU A 85 -0.02 -9.16 -13.63
C LEU A 85 -1.43 -9.78 -13.72
N ASN A 86 -1.56 -11.03 -14.15
CA ASN A 86 -2.84 -11.74 -14.17
C ASN A 86 -3.10 -12.48 -12.84
N GLY A 87 -2.21 -12.34 -11.84
CA GLY A 87 -2.31 -13.00 -10.55
C GLY A 87 -1.83 -14.46 -10.54
N LYS A 88 -1.21 -14.95 -11.62
CA LYS A 88 -0.67 -16.32 -11.66
C LYS A 88 0.60 -16.40 -10.80
N ILE A 89 0.65 -17.38 -9.89
CA ILE A 89 1.85 -17.67 -9.09
C ILE A 89 2.95 -18.24 -9.99
N ILE A 90 4.11 -17.59 -9.96
CA ILE A 90 5.33 -17.96 -10.69
C ILE A 90 6.33 -18.66 -9.77
N ALA A 91 6.43 -18.19 -8.53
CA ALA A 91 7.27 -18.78 -7.50
C ALA A 91 6.61 -18.62 -6.14
N GLN A 92 6.83 -19.60 -5.28
CA GLN A 92 6.37 -19.62 -3.91
C GLN A 92 7.46 -20.19 -3.01
N LYS A 93 7.63 -19.62 -1.82
CA LYS A 93 8.59 -20.10 -0.83
C LYS A 93 8.09 -19.84 0.58
N ASP A 94 8.00 -20.90 1.37
CA ASP A 94 7.79 -20.80 2.81
C ASP A 94 9.09 -20.35 3.50
N ILE A 95 8.97 -19.38 4.41
CA ILE A 95 10.06 -18.82 5.20
C ILE A 95 9.65 -18.95 6.67
N LEU A 96 10.24 -19.89 7.41
CA LEU A 96 9.94 -20.07 8.83
C LEU A 96 10.40 -18.88 9.67
N SER A 97 11.61 -18.40 9.39
CA SER A 97 12.20 -17.18 9.95
C SER A 97 13.34 -16.69 9.05
N VAL A 98 13.73 -15.43 9.20
CA VAL A 98 14.88 -14.85 8.49
C VAL A 98 15.67 -13.95 9.42
N ALA A 99 17.00 -14.08 9.38
CA ALA A 99 17.92 -13.13 10.00
C ALA A 99 18.25 -12.00 9.01
N PRO A 100 18.78 -10.84 9.48
CA PRO A 100 19.24 -9.79 8.60
C PRO A 100 20.24 -10.33 7.57
N GLY A 101 20.02 -9.99 6.29
CA GLY A 101 20.83 -10.50 5.19
C GLY A 101 20.08 -10.56 3.86
N ILE A 102 20.72 -11.18 2.88
CA ILE A 102 20.24 -11.21 1.50
C ILE A 102 19.75 -12.61 1.14
N LEU A 103 18.51 -12.69 0.65
CA LEU A 103 17.96 -13.86 -0.03
C LEU A 103 18.06 -13.67 -1.54
N GLU A 104 18.66 -14.63 -2.23
CA GLU A 104 18.72 -14.67 -3.70
C GLU A 104 17.59 -15.54 -4.28
N LEU A 105 16.89 -15.02 -5.29
CA LEU A 105 15.95 -15.75 -6.14
C LEU A 105 16.45 -15.74 -7.58
N THR A 106 16.53 -16.91 -8.20
CA THR A 106 16.97 -17.07 -9.60
C THR A 106 15.77 -17.42 -10.49
N PHE A 107 15.63 -16.74 -11.62
CA PHE A 107 14.58 -17.00 -12.61
C PHE A 107 15.10 -17.83 -13.78
N ASN A 108 14.36 -18.86 -14.17
CA ASN A 108 14.69 -19.64 -15.36
C ASN A 108 14.15 -18.94 -16.61
N ARG A 109 15.05 -18.36 -17.41
CA ARG A 109 14.75 -17.62 -18.65
C ARG A 109 13.94 -18.40 -19.69
N ASN A 110 14.04 -19.73 -19.68
CA ASN A 110 13.31 -20.57 -20.62
C ASN A 110 11.86 -20.81 -20.16
N LYS A 111 11.52 -20.49 -18.91
CA LYS A 111 10.21 -20.74 -18.30
C LYS A 111 9.48 -19.47 -17.88
N THR A 112 10.20 -18.39 -17.61
CA THR A 112 9.64 -17.13 -17.14
C THR A 112 9.73 -16.07 -18.24
N GLN A 113 8.60 -15.49 -18.60
CA GLN A 113 8.52 -14.45 -19.61
C GLN A 113 9.09 -13.13 -19.08
N LYS A 114 9.48 -12.24 -19.98
CA LYS A 114 9.81 -10.86 -19.61
C LYS A 114 8.52 -10.12 -19.28
N GLY A 115 8.56 -9.25 -18.28
CA GLY A 115 7.37 -8.51 -17.90
C GLY A 115 7.43 -7.91 -16.51
N THR A 116 6.29 -7.43 -16.06
CA THR A 116 6.11 -6.89 -14.72
C THR A 116 5.60 -7.98 -13.80
N TYR A 117 6.17 -8.06 -12.61
CA TYR A 117 5.83 -9.05 -11.58
C TYR A 117 5.60 -8.36 -10.24
N ILE A 118 4.80 -8.99 -9.39
CA ILE A 118 4.54 -8.57 -8.02
C ILE A 118 5.19 -9.58 -7.09
N LEU A 119 6.06 -9.12 -6.19
CA LEU A 119 6.56 -9.90 -5.07
C LEU A 119 5.74 -9.55 -3.83
N ARG A 120 5.22 -10.55 -3.14
CA ARG A 120 4.47 -10.40 -1.88
C ARG A 120 5.06 -11.31 -0.81
N ILE A 121 5.26 -10.79 0.38
CA ILE A 121 5.62 -11.52 1.59
C ILE A 121 4.50 -11.26 2.61
N GLN A 122 3.91 -12.32 3.13
CA GLN A 122 2.78 -12.25 4.05
C GLN A 122 2.93 -13.28 5.16
N ASN A 123 2.43 -12.99 6.35
CA ASN A 123 2.23 -13.99 7.39
C ASN A 123 0.76 -14.50 7.33
N THR A 124 0.29 -15.16 8.38
CA THR A 124 -1.10 -15.68 8.45
C THR A 124 -2.16 -14.58 8.62
N GLU A 125 -1.77 -13.37 9.03
CA GLU A 125 -2.68 -12.28 9.40
C GLU A 125 -2.68 -11.14 8.38
N GLU A 126 -1.52 -10.77 7.85
CA GLU A 126 -1.32 -9.59 7.02
C GLU A 126 -0.21 -9.74 5.97
N THR A 127 -0.25 -8.84 4.98
CA THR A 127 0.87 -8.66 4.04
C THR A 127 1.94 -7.78 4.69
N ILE A 128 3.16 -8.31 4.81
CA ILE A 128 4.29 -7.63 5.46
C ILE A 128 5.04 -6.74 4.46
N PHE A 129 5.14 -7.20 3.22
CA PHE A 129 5.82 -6.50 2.16
C PHE A 129 5.20 -6.88 0.82
N GLU A 130 4.99 -5.88 -0.01
CA GLU A 130 4.64 -6.08 -1.40
C GLU A 130 5.53 -5.16 -2.23
N THR A 131 5.87 -5.53 -3.45
CA THR A 131 6.49 -4.61 -4.40
C THR A 131 6.38 -5.11 -5.84
N LYS A 132 6.46 -4.17 -6.79
CA LYS A 132 6.49 -4.46 -8.21
C LYS A 132 7.93 -4.42 -8.72
N PHE A 133 8.32 -5.39 -9.54
CA PHE A 133 9.61 -5.37 -10.25
C PHE A 133 9.45 -5.75 -11.73
N ILE A 134 10.43 -5.35 -12.54
CA ILE A 134 10.47 -5.66 -13.97
C ILE A 134 11.50 -6.76 -14.20
N LEU A 135 11.13 -7.83 -14.90
CA LEU A 135 12.04 -8.88 -15.36
C LEU A 135 12.32 -8.69 -16.86
N ASN A 136 13.58 -8.45 -17.22
CA ASN A 136 14.08 -8.12 -18.56
C ASN A 136 14.84 -9.25 -19.21
#